data_AF-A0A2K3KBW4-F1
#
_entry.id   AF-A0A2K3KBW4-F1
#
_cell.length_a   1.000
_cell.length_b   1.000
_cell.length_c   1.000
_cell.angle_alpha   90.00
_cell.angle_beta   90.00
_cell.angle_gamma   90.00
#
_symmetry.space_group_name_H-M   'P 1'
#
loop_
_entity.id
_entity.type
_entity.pdbx_description
1 polymer ?
#
loop_
_entity_poly.entity_id
_entity_poly.type
_entity_poly.pdbx_seq_one_letter_code
_entity_poly.pdbx_strand_id
1 'polypeptide(L)'
;MVGRAFLSSVFQAIRERLSSKDFRDYFDDGLVKIFEITLDSINEVLDDAETKQYRDTNVKNWLDDLNHEVYEVDQLLDVIAADAQPKG
;
A
#
# COMPACT_ATOMS: atom_id res chain seq x y z
N MET A 1 16.62 2.85 7.18
CA MET A 1 16.21 3.62 6.00
C MET A 1 15.78 2.74 4.82
N VAL A 2 16.13 1.44 4.77
CA VAL A 2 15.70 0.56 3.66
C VAL A 2 14.19 0.28 3.70
N GLY A 3 13.59 0.17 4.90
CA GLY A 3 12.16 -0.13 5.06
C GLY A 3 11.26 1.00 4.58
N ARG A 4 11.58 2.25 4.95
CA ARG A 4 10.82 3.42 4.46
C ARG A 4 10.89 3.56 2.94
N ALA A 5 12.08 3.43 2.35
CA ALA A 5 12.25 3.55 0.91
C ALA A 5 11.45 2.48 0.14
N PHE A 6 11.45 1.25 0.65
CA PHE A 6 10.63 0.16 0.13
C PHE A 6 9.13 0.49 0.19
N LEU A 7 8.61 0.84 1.38
CA LEU A 7 7.20 1.17 1.59
C LEU A 7 6.73 2.35 0.73
N SER A 8 7.55 3.40 0.60
CA SER A 8 7.23 4.52 -0.28
C SER A 8 7.09 4.09 -1.75
N SER A 9 7.93 3.17 -2.23
CA SER A 9 7.82 2.66 -3.60
C SER A 9 6.56 1.81 -3.79
N VAL A 10 6.20 0.97 -2.82
CA VAL A 10 4.98 0.16 -2.86
C VAL A 10 3.75 1.06 -2.82
N PHE A 11 3.72 2.07 -1.95
CA PHE A 11 2.61 3.03 -1.88
C PHE A 11 2.42 3.79 -3.17
N GLN A 12 3.52 4.14 -3.85
CA GLN A 12 3.45 4.75 -5.16
C GLN A 12 2.82 3.80 -6.20
N ALA A 13 3.29 2.55 -6.26
CA ALA A 13 2.73 1.55 -7.17
C ALA A 13 1.23 1.33 -6.94
N ILE A 14 0.80 1.23 -5.67
CA ILE A 14 -0.61 1.10 -5.30
C ILE A 14 -1.43 2.31 -5.80
N ARG A 15 -0.96 3.55 -5.60
CA ARG A 15 -1.68 4.75 -6.08
C ARG A 15 -1.79 4.81 -7.60
N GLU A 16 -0.72 4.45 -8.31
CA GLU A 16 -0.72 4.41 -9.77
C GLU A 16 -1.75 3.40 -10.28
N ARG A 17 -1.84 2.23 -9.64
CA ARG A 17 -2.85 1.19 -9.94
C ARG A 17 -4.27 1.65 -9.61
N LEU A 18 -4.50 2.26 -8.45
CA LEU A 18 -5.81 2.83 -8.07
C LEU A 18 -6.29 3.92 -9.03
N SER A 19 -5.36 4.62 -9.67
CA SER A 19 -5.65 5.64 -10.69
C SER A 19 -5.92 5.05 -12.08
N SER A 20 -5.68 3.76 -12.28
CA SER A 20 -5.91 3.08 -13.56
C SER A 20 -7.41 2.88 -13.84
N LYS A 21 -7.77 2.81 -15.13
CA LYS A 21 -9.15 2.54 -15.54
C LYS A 21 -9.62 1.16 -15.10
N ASP A 22 -8.73 0.17 -15.22
CA ASP A 22 -8.94 -1.22 -14.84
C ASP A 22 -9.39 -1.34 -13.39
N PHE A 23 -8.89 -0.47 -12.51
CA PHE A 23 -9.27 -0.43 -11.09
C PHE A 23 -10.55 0.34 -10.81
N ARG A 24 -10.76 1.48 -11.47
CA ARG A 24 -11.95 2.32 -11.28
C ARG A 24 -13.25 1.63 -11.70
N ASP A 25 -13.17 0.63 -12.56
CA ASP A 25 -14.34 -0.19 -12.93
C ASP A 25 -14.72 -1.21 -11.82
N TYR A 26 -13.79 -1.57 -10.93
CA TYR A 26 -14.02 -2.51 -9.82
C TYR A 26 -14.35 -1.83 -8.49
N PHE A 27 -13.88 -0.61 -8.27
CA PHE A 27 -14.01 0.10 -7.01
C PHE A 27 -14.69 1.45 -7.17
N ASP A 28 -15.61 1.78 -6.26
CA ASP A 28 -16.20 3.11 -6.23
C ASP A 28 -15.17 4.17 -5.77
N ASP A 29 -15.39 5.41 -6.20
CA ASP A 29 -14.54 6.56 -5.88
C ASP A 29 -14.38 6.79 -4.37
N GLY A 30 -15.35 6.37 -3.56
CA GLY A 30 -15.30 6.44 -2.10
C GLY A 30 -14.26 5.50 -1.52
N LEU A 31 -14.22 4.25 -1.99
CA LEU A 31 -13.20 3.28 -1.57
C LEU A 31 -11.79 3.72 -2.00
N VAL A 32 -11.64 4.19 -3.23
CA VAL A 32 -10.34 4.71 -3.72
C VAL A 32 -9.84 5.84 -2.81
N LYS A 33 -10.72 6.77 -2.45
CA LYS A 33 -10.39 7.87 -1.53
C LYS A 33 -10.00 7.39 -0.13
N ILE A 34 -10.67 6.36 0.39
CA ILE A 34 -10.30 5.75 1.67
C ILE A 34 -8.89 5.17 1.62
N PHE A 35 -8.54 4.48 0.53
CA PHE A 35 -7.20 3.94 0.32
C PHE A 35 -6.13 5.06 0.29
N GLU A 36 -6.36 6.13 -0.47
CA GLU A 36 -5.43 7.25 -0.55
C GLU A 36 -5.18 7.89 0.82
N ILE A 37 -6.26 8.20 1.57
CA ILE A 37 -6.16 8.78 2.93
C ILE A 37 -5.40 7.84 3.87
N THR A 38 -5.65 6.53 3.77
CA THR A 38 -5.00 5.52 4.61
C THR A 38 -3.50 5.46 4.33
N LEU A 39 -3.11 5.41 3.05
CA LEU A 39 -1.70 5.38 2.64
C LEU A 39 -0.96 6.65 3.05
N ASP A 40 -1.61 7.82 2.94
CA ASP A 40 -1.04 9.09 3.40
C ASP A 40 -0.83 9.10 4.92
N SER A 41 -1.84 8.68 5.67
CA SER A 41 -1.78 8.62 7.14
C SER A 41 -0.66 7.69 7.63
N ILE A 42 -0.46 6.55 6.95
CA ILE A 42 0.65 5.64 7.27
C ILE A 42 1.98 6.30 6.92
N ASN A 43 2.10 6.91 5.74
CA ASN A 43 3.35 7.54 5.28
C ASN A 43 3.83 8.66 6.22
N GLU A 44 2.91 9.39 6.86
CA GLU A 44 3.24 10.42 7.86
C GLU A 44 3.96 9.86 9.11
N VAL A 45 3.65 8.62 9.49
CA VAL A 45 4.21 8.02 10.72
C VAL A 45 5.42 7.11 10.46
N LEU A 46 5.75 6.81 9.20
CA LEU A 46 6.83 5.87 8.85
C LEU A 46 8.21 6.31 9.34
N ASP A 47 8.51 7.60 9.35
CA ASP A 47 9.84 8.12 9.75
C ASP A 47 10.10 7.88 11.23
N ASP A 48 9.08 8.17 12.01
CA ASP A 48 9.06 7.98 13.45
C ASP A 48 9.07 6.48 13.78
N ALA A 49 8.27 5.69 13.07
CA ALA A 49 8.24 4.25 13.23
C ALA A 49 9.59 3.60 12.89
N GLU A 50 10.23 4.01 11.80
CA GLU A 50 11.52 3.45 11.37
C GLU A 50 12.63 3.71 12.40
N THR A 51 12.57 4.85 13.09
CA THR A 51 13.50 5.17 14.18
C THR A 51 13.15 4.40 15.46
N LYS A 52 11.85 4.31 15.80
CA LYS A 52 11.37 3.68 17.04
C LYS A 52 11.49 2.16 17.04
N GLN A 53 11.48 1.49 15.88
CA GLN A 53 11.58 0.03 15.78
C GLN A 53 12.79 -0.57 16.52
N TYR A 54 13.88 0.18 16.64
CA TYR A 54 15.11 -0.28 17.30
C TYR A 54 15.03 -0.26 18.83
N ARG A 55 14.00 0.38 19.38
CA ARG A 55 13.82 0.60 20.83
C ARG A 55 12.47 0.11 21.35
N ASP A 56 11.48 -0.02 20.47
CA ASP A 56 10.13 -0.48 20.77
C ASP A 56 9.76 -1.65 19.87
N THR A 57 9.65 -2.83 20.48
CA THR A 57 9.28 -4.07 19.77
C THR A 57 7.87 -4.01 19.20
N ASN A 58 6.94 -3.26 19.80
CA ASN A 58 5.59 -3.13 19.27
C ASN A 58 5.61 -2.35 17.94
N VAL A 59 6.43 -1.29 17.86
CA VAL A 59 6.62 -0.54 16.62
C VAL A 59 7.29 -1.38 15.55
N LYS A 60 8.27 -2.21 15.94
CA LYS A 60 8.89 -3.16 15.01
C LYS A 60 7.88 -4.14 14.44
N ASN A 61 7.09 -4.79 15.30
CA ASN A 61 6.08 -5.76 14.87
C ASN A 61 5.04 -5.09 13.97
N TRP A 62 4.58 -3.89 14.32
CA TRP A 62 3.67 -3.12 13.48
C TRP A 62 4.25 -2.82 12.09
N LEU A 63 5.54 -2.47 11.99
CA LEU A 63 6.21 -2.29 10.69
C LEU A 63 6.35 -3.60 9.91
N ASP A 64 6.67 -4.70 10.58
CA ASP A 64 6.79 -6.02 9.96
C ASP A 64 5.43 -6.47 9.40
N ASP A 65 4.36 -6.31 10.17
CA ASP A 65 2.98 -6.58 9.73
C ASP A 65 2.59 -5.67 8.57
N LEU A 66 2.86 -4.37 8.67
CA LEU A 66 2.58 -3.41 7.59
C LEU A 66 3.29 -3.82 6.29
N ASN A 67 4.56 -4.21 6.36
CA ASN A 67 5.32 -4.67 5.18
C ASN A 67 4.69 -5.92 4.54
N HIS A 68 4.15 -6.84 5.34
CA HIS A 68 3.46 -8.02 4.84
C HIS A 68 2.13 -7.65 4.16
N GLU A 69 1.28 -6.89 4.85
CA GLU A 69 -0.06 -6.56 4.35
C GLU A 69 -0.02 -5.71 3.07
N VAL A 70 0.94 -4.78 2.94
CA VAL A 70 1.06 -3.96 1.72
C VAL A 70 1.51 -4.79 0.51
N TYR A 71 2.26 -5.88 0.76
CA TYR A 71 2.65 -6.82 -0.29
C TYR A 71 1.46 -7.68 -0.75
N GLU A 72 0.62 -8.11 0.19
CA GLU A 72 -0.62 -8.82 -0.13
C GLU A 72 -1.61 -7.93 -0.90
N VAL A 73 -1.72 -6.66 -0.51
CA VAL A 73 -2.50 -5.67 -1.28
C VAL A 73 -1.95 -5.56 -2.70
N ASP A 74 -0.64 -5.34 -2.87
CA ASP A 74 -0.04 -5.21 -4.21
C ASP A 74 -0.33 -6.44 -5.09
N GLN A 75 -0.17 -7.65 -4.56
CA GLN A 75 -0.54 -8.89 -5.27
C GLN A 75 -2.03 -8.95 -5.64
N LEU A 76 -2.93 -8.55 -4.74
CA LEU A 76 -4.36 -8.48 -5.04
C LEU A 76 -4.64 -7.50 -6.19
N LEU A 77 -3.93 -6.37 -6.23
CA LEU A 77 -4.08 -5.41 -7.33
C LEU A 77 -3.64 -6.01 -8.66
N ASP A 78 -2.58 -6.81 -8.70
CA ASP A 78 -2.16 -7.51 -9.91
C ASP A 78 -3.21 -8.51 -10.41
N VAL A 79 -3.88 -9.23 -9.50
CA VAL A 79 -4.95 -10.16 -9.86
C VAL A 79 -6.14 -9.44 -10.50
N ILE A 80 -6.52 -8.29 -9.94
CA ILE A 80 -7.63 -7.47 -10.48
C ILE A 80 -7.25 -6.90 -11.84
N ALA A 81 -6.04 -6.37 -11.99
CA ALA A 81 -5.55 -5.87 -13.27
C ALA A 81 -5.54 -6.98 -14.34
N ALA A 82 -5.13 -8.20 -13.98
CA ALA A 82 -5.15 -9.35 -14.88
C ALA A 82 -6.57 -9.77 -15.32
N ASP A 83 -7.55 -9.75 -14.41
CA ASP A 83 -8.93 -10.12 -14.75
C ASP A 83 -9.67 -9.01 -15.53
N ALA A 84 -9.29 -7.74 -15.32
CA ALA A 84 -9.80 -6.60 -16.09
C ALA A 84 -9.35 -6.63 -17.56
N GLN A 85 -8.29 -7.37 -17.91
CA GLN A 85 -7.87 -7.50 -19.30
C GLN A 85 -8.90 -8.31 -20.11
N PRO A 86 -9.29 -7.84 -21.31
CA PRO A 86 -10.24 -8.55 -22.14
C PRO A 86 -9.70 -9.95 -22.48
N LYS A 87 -10.45 -10.98 -22.10
CA LYS A 87 -10.16 -12.37 -22.44
C LYS A 87 -10.40 -12.54 -23.95
N GLY A 88 -9.32 -12.53 -24.72
CA GLY A 88 -9.32 -12.87 -26.14
C GLY A 88 -9.63 -14.34 -26.40
#